data_AF-I6YTS8-F1
#
_entry.id   AF-I6YTS8-F1
#
_cell.length_a   1.000
_cell.length_b   1.000
_cell.length_c   1.000
_cell.angle_alpha   90.00
_cell.angle_beta   90.00
_cell.angle_gamma   90.00
#
_symmetry.space_group_name_H-M   'P 1'
#
loop_
_entity.id
_entity.type
_entity.pdbx_description
1 polymer ?
#
loop_
_entity_poly.entity_id
_entity_poly.type
_entity_poly.pdbx_seq_one_letter_code
_entity_poly.pdbx_strand_id
1 'polypeptide(L)'
;MGGKAAILLVLGFSLVFMVAGSNFNRMSIDTVDNMAAYFYETKAHHIASAGVNIVANKVFLNNDLPDGNFNYNFDGGTINATLLTIDAAQDLREITAVANYRGVTSTIRILLKPSSFSKYAYFSDSEGANIWWTTRDTVWGPFHTNGQLRVADEPVFYGKVTIDGKVVSYSNRANPHFYGGLETGVHKDIPEDGVARVGAAAAAGGKVISGENKVYLEFRGDSVRYRFSTSSPWNYELASAFAPNGVIYVENAELHVSGAVKGQYTVGVSGTGSDRGKIFLEDDIVCFDNPETNPNSNDVIGLVAKRDVVIANNTPNSNDIVIQAAIYSERGSFTVEDYQHGSPRGTIKLYGGITQYTRGPVGQFTTDWWGNTYIRSGYNKRYRYDDRLMLLSPPAFPGTGGFEIVSWFE
;
A
#
# COMPACT_ATOMS: atom_id res chain seq x y z
N MET A 1 -66.09 15.23 62.77
CA MET A 1 -64.70 14.74 62.71
C MET A 1 -63.96 15.07 61.41
N GLY A 2 -64.60 15.63 60.37
CA GLY A 2 -63.94 15.89 59.06
C GLY A 2 -62.87 17.00 59.03
N GLY A 3 -62.95 18.03 59.89
CA GLY A 3 -62.01 19.15 59.85
C GLY A 3 -60.56 18.78 60.21
N LYS A 4 -60.35 17.83 61.14
CA LYS A 4 -59.00 17.35 61.51
C LYS A 4 -58.36 16.49 60.41
N ALA A 5 -59.17 15.69 59.70
CA ALA A 5 -58.71 14.88 58.57
C ALA A 5 -58.37 15.75 57.34
N ALA A 6 -59.14 16.81 57.10
CA ALA A 6 -58.85 17.77 56.02
C ALA A 6 -57.50 18.50 56.23
N ILE A 7 -57.17 18.89 57.47
CA ILE A 7 -55.88 19.51 57.81
C ILE A 7 -54.71 18.56 57.54
N LEU A 8 -54.83 17.29 57.94
CA LEU A 8 -53.81 16.27 57.69
C LEU A 8 -53.61 16.00 56.19
N LEU A 9 -54.69 16.03 55.41
CA LEU A 9 -54.65 15.83 53.96
C LEU A 9 -53.98 17.03 53.26
N VAL A 10 -54.32 18.27 53.63
CA VAL A 10 -53.67 19.48 53.12
C VAL A 10 -52.19 19.51 53.49
N LEU A 11 -51.83 19.16 54.72
CA LEU A 11 -50.43 19.05 55.15
C LEU A 11 -49.68 17.96 54.37
N GLY A 12 -50.29 16.79 54.18
CA GLY A 12 -49.72 15.68 53.41
C GLY A 12 -49.45 16.05 51.95
N PHE A 13 -50.43 16.65 51.26
CA PHE A 13 -50.24 17.14 49.90
C PHE A 13 -49.21 18.27 49.82
N SER A 14 -49.19 19.19 50.79
CA SER A 14 -48.20 20.26 50.84
C SER A 14 -46.78 19.70 50.98
N LEU A 15 -46.59 18.66 51.78
CA LEU A 15 -45.30 17.99 51.98
C LEU A 15 -44.87 17.24 50.72
N VAL A 16 -45.80 16.54 50.05
CA VAL A 16 -45.56 15.89 48.76
C VAL A 16 -45.18 16.91 47.68
N PHE A 17 -45.91 18.03 47.57
CA PHE A 17 -45.59 19.08 46.60
C PHE A 17 -44.26 19.79 46.90
N MET A 18 -43.91 19.94 48.18
CA MET A 18 -42.61 20.48 48.57
C MET A 18 -41.47 19.54 48.15
N VAL A 19 -41.59 18.23 48.42
CA VAL A 19 -40.61 17.23 47.99
C VAL A 19 -40.54 17.14 46.46
N ALA A 20 -41.68 17.05 45.78
CA ALA A 20 -41.74 17.03 44.32
C ALA A 20 -41.15 18.30 43.69
N GLY A 21 -41.48 19.48 44.22
CA GLY A 21 -40.95 20.76 43.74
C GLY A 21 -39.44 20.89 43.94
N SER A 22 -38.92 20.45 45.10
CA SER A 22 -37.46 20.40 45.34
C SER A 22 -36.75 19.41 44.42
N ASN A 23 -37.34 18.25 44.14
CA ASN A 23 -36.79 17.29 43.19
C ASN A 23 -36.81 17.82 41.75
N PHE A 24 -37.89 18.48 41.31
CA PHE A 24 -37.94 19.11 39.98
C PHE A 24 -36.93 20.24 39.83
N ASN A 25 -36.74 21.07 40.88
CA ASN A 25 -35.72 22.11 40.86
C ASN A 25 -34.30 21.53 40.78
N ARG A 26 -34.02 20.45 41.54
CA ARG A 26 -32.74 19.72 41.44
C ARG A 26 -32.53 19.15 40.04
N MET A 27 -33.50 18.40 39.54
CA MET A 27 -33.44 17.83 38.19
C MET A 27 -33.23 18.90 37.12
N SER A 28 -33.86 20.06 37.26
CA SER A 28 -33.65 21.18 36.34
C SER A 28 -32.22 21.74 36.42
N ILE A 29 -31.67 21.91 37.62
CA ILE A 29 -30.28 22.38 37.79
C ILE A 29 -29.30 21.34 37.24
N ASP A 30 -29.47 20.06 37.61
CA ASP A 30 -28.62 18.96 37.15
C ASP A 30 -28.67 18.83 35.61
N THR A 31 -29.82 19.09 34.99
CA THR A 31 -29.96 19.10 33.53
C THR A 31 -29.14 20.24 32.91
N VAL A 32 -29.18 21.45 33.48
CA VAL A 32 -28.38 22.58 32.98
C VAL A 32 -26.88 22.32 33.15
N ASP A 33 -26.46 21.78 34.30
CA ASP A 33 -25.05 21.46 34.55
C ASP A 33 -24.55 20.36 33.60
N ASN A 34 -25.35 19.32 33.37
CA ASN A 34 -25.04 18.28 32.38
C ASN A 34 -24.97 18.83 30.95
N MET A 35 -25.89 19.72 30.56
CA MET A 35 -25.84 20.37 29.25
C MET A 35 -24.58 21.24 29.10
N ALA A 36 -24.19 21.97 30.14
CA ALA A 36 -22.99 22.79 30.13
C ALA A 36 -21.71 21.94 30.04
N ALA A 37 -21.64 20.85 30.82
CA ALA A 37 -20.54 19.89 30.77
C ALA A 37 -20.41 19.26 29.38
N TYR A 38 -21.50 18.73 28.84
CA TYR A 38 -21.54 18.15 27.49
C TYR A 38 -21.12 19.15 26.42
N PHE A 39 -21.57 20.41 26.53
CA PHE A 39 -21.16 21.48 25.63
C PHE A 39 -19.65 21.74 25.70
N TYR A 40 -19.06 21.81 26.90
CA TYR A 40 -17.63 22.03 27.08
C TYR A 40 -16.78 20.86 26.58
N GLU A 41 -17.21 19.62 26.84
CA GLU A 41 -16.56 18.41 26.32
C GLU A 41 -16.62 18.36 24.78
N THR A 42 -17.80 18.60 24.21
CA THR A 42 -18.00 18.62 22.75
C THR A 42 -17.16 19.72 22.09
N LYS A 43 -17.10 20.91 22.70
CA LYS A 43 -16.23 22.00 22.23
C LYS A 43 -14.76 21.63 22.29
N ALA A 44 -14.27 21.09 23.41
CA ALA A 44 -12.89 20.63 23.53
C ALA A 44 -12.55 19.55 22.49
N HIS A 45 -13.45 18.59 22.26
CA HIS A 45 -13.28 17.54 21.25
C HIS A 45 -13.20 18.10 19.82
N HIS A 46 -14.11 19.00 19.43
CA HIS A 46 -14.03 19.64 18.11
C HIS A 46 -12.76 20.46 17.91
N ILE A 47 -12.31 21.16 18.96
CA ILE A 47 -11.05 21.91 18.93
C ILE A 47 -9.86 20.94 18.78
N ALA A 48 -9.86 19.79 19.46
CA ALA A 48 -8.83 18.75 19.29
C ALA A 48 -8.84 18.18 17.86
N SER A 49 -10.02 17.87 17.33
CA SER A 49 -10.18 17.36 15.95
C SER A 49 -9.68 18.36 14.91
N ALA A 50 -9.95 19.65 15.10
CA ALA A 50 -9.37 20.71 14.27
C ALA A 50 -7.83 20.72 14.36
N GLY A 51 -7.27 20.57 15.56
CA GLY A 51 -5.83 20.49 15.78
C GLY A 51 -5.16 19.35 15.02
N VAL A 52 -5.72 18.14 15.12
CA VAL A 52 -5.24 16.97 14.36
C VAL A 52 -5.31 17.24 12.86
N ASN A 53 -6.44 17.72 12.36
CA ASN A 53 -6.61 17.98 10.92
C ASN A 53 -5.63 19.03 10.38
N ILE A 54 -5.32 20.08 11.15
CA ILE A 54 -4.34 21.09 10.77
C ILE A 54 -2.94 20.47 10.62
N VAL A 55 -2.50 19.67 11.60
CA VAL A 55 -1.18 19.04 11.55
C VAL A 55 -1.13 17.94 10.49
N ALA A 56 -2.17 17.12 10.37
CA ALA A 56 -2.29 16.10 9.33
C ALA A 56 -2.19 16.73 7.93
N ASN A 57 -2.93 17.81 7.67
CA ASN A 57 -2.83 18.54 6.41
C ASN A 57 -1.42 19.08 6.14
N LYS A 58 -0.70 19.55 7.17
CA LYS A 58 0.70 19.96 7.02
C LYS A 58 1.61 18.80 6.63
N VAL A 59 1.41 17.61 7.22
CA VAL A 59 2.16 16.40 6.85
C VAL A 59 1.83 15.99 5.41
N PHE A 60 0.55 16.00 5.02
CA PHE A 60 0.16 15.63 3.66
C PHE A 60 0.67 16.60 2.58
N LEU A 61 0.83 17.88 2.91
CA LEU A 61 1.41 18.88 2.01
C LEU A 61 2.94 18.87 2.02
N ASN A 62 3.56 18.47 3.13
CA ASN A 62 5.00 18.36 3.30
C ASN A 62 5.35 17.10 4.10
N ASN A 63 5.70 16.02 3.38
CA ASN A 63 6.02 14.74 3.99
C ASN A 63 7.32 14.79 4.82
N ASP A 64 8.19 15.78 4.58
CA ASP A 64 9.44 16.00 5.33
C ASP A 64 9.25 16.93 6.54
N LEU A 65 8.01 17.16 6.97
CA LEU A 65 7.74 17.95 8.18
C LEU A 65 8.44 17.29 9.38
N PRO A 66 9.40 17.99 10.03
CA PRO A 66 10.11 17.43 11.17
C PRO A 66 9.20 17.29 12.38
N ASP A 67 9.57 16.37 13.27
CA ASP A 67 8.95 16.23 14.59
C ASP A 67 8.95 17.59 15.32
N GLY A 68 7.85 17.89 15.99
CA GLY A 68 7.68 19.19 16.62
C GLY A 68 6.32 19.43 17.23
N ASN A 69 6.22 20.61 17.86
CA ASN A 69 5.02 21.05 18.57
C ASN A 69 4.37 22.21 17.81
N PHE A 70 3.06 22.11 17.64
CA PHE A 70 2.21 23.04 16.92
C PHE A 70 1.12 23.54 17.85
N ASN A 71 1.25 24.79 18.28
CA ASN A 71 0.31 25.41 19.22
C ASN A 71 -0.57 26.43 18.49
N TYR A 72 -1.88 26.34 18.69
CA TYR A 72 -2.85 27.25 18.08
C TYR A 72 -3.91 27.68 19.09
N ASN A 73 -4.48 28.85 18.87
CA ASN A 73 -5.71 29.27 19.55
C ASN A 73 -6.86 29.14 18.55
N PHE A 74 -7.93 28.43 18.92
CA PHE A 74 -9.05 28.15 18.04
C PHE A 74 -10.36 28.11 18.84
N ASP A 75 -11.39 28.79 18.34
CA ASP A 75 -12.74 28.85 18.93
C ASP A 75 -12.77 29.16 20.45
N GLY A 76 -11.87 30.04 20.91
CA GLY A 76 -11.75 30.42 22.33
C GLY A 76 -11.08 29.38 23.24
N GLY A 77 -10.58 28.28 22.68
CA GLY A 77 -9.72 27.32 23.37
C GLY A 77 -8.29 27.31 22.84
N THR A 78 -7.46 26.46 23.42
CA THR A 78 -6.06 26.25 23.03
C THR A 78 -5.83 24.84 22.53
N ILE A 79 -5.03 24.70 21.47
CA ILE A 79 -4.60 23.43 20.89
C ILE A 79 -3.09 23.30 21.12
N ASN A 80 -2.67 22.17 21.67
CA ASN A 80 -1.30 21.69 21.67
C ASN A 80 -1.24 20.40 20.86
N ALA A 81 -0.73 20.47 19.63
CA ALA A 81 -0.56 19.30 18.78
C ALA A 81 0.92 18.96 18.64
N THR A 82 1.28 17.69 18.79
CA THR A 82 2.65 17.20 18.65
C THR A 82 2.71 16.18 17.51
N LEU A 83 3.77 16.25 16.72
CA LEU A 83 4.12 15.25 15.71
C LEU A 83 5.41 14.56 16.17
N LEU A 84 5.38 13.23 16.26
CA LEU A 84 6.54 12.42 16.68
C LEU A 84 6.70 11.20 15.80
N THR A 85 7.93 10.88 15.43
CA THR A 85 8.29 9.62 14.76
C THR A 85 8.44 8.52 15.82
N ILE A 86 7.54 7.54 15.79
CA ILE A 86 7.47 6.44 16.77
C ILE A 86 8.38 5.27 16.36
N ASP A 87 8.53 5.02 15.06
CA ASP A 87 9.42 4.00 14.51
C ASP A 87 10.17 4.57 13.30
N ALA A 88 11.48 4.76 13.43
CA ALA A 88 12.33 5.29 12.37
C ALA A 88 12.58 4.29 11.22
N ALA A 89 12.46 2.98 11.46
CA ALA A 89 12.66 1.96 10.44
C ALA A 89 11.44 1.85 9.51
N GLN A 90 10.24 2.05 10.06
CA GLN A 90 8.99 2.05 9.30
C GLN A 90 8.46 3.46 8.98
N ASP A 91 9.13 4.50 9.46
CA ASP A 91 8.72 5.92 9.39
C ASP A 91 7.27 6.10 9.89
N LEU A 92 6.91 5.41 10.97
CA LEU A 92 5.60 5.58 11.62
C LEU A 92 5.59 6.88 12.40
N ARG A 93 4.60 7.73 12.15
CA ARG A 93 4.48 9.03 12.82
C ARG A 93 3.15 9.11 13.55
N GLU A 94 3.18 9.62 14.78
CA GLU A 94 1.97 9.86 15.57
C GLU A 94 1.74 11.36 15.70
N ILE A 95 0.50 11.79 15.47
CA ILE A 95 0.04 13.12 15.82
C ILE A 95 -0.84 13.02 17.05
N THR A 96 -0.47 13.72 18.12
CA THR A 96 -1.29 13.84 19.33
C THR A 96 -1.75 15.29 19.48
N ALA A 97 -3.05 15.55 19.43
CA ALA A 97 -3.60 16.88 19.70
C ALA A 97 -4.36 16.88 21.02
N VAL A 98 -3.92 17.76 21.93
CA VAL A 98 -4.58 18.04 23.20
C VAL A 98 -5.21 19.42 23.11
N ALA A 99 -6.53 19.47 23.21
CA ALA A 99 -7.27 20.72 23.30
C ALA A 99 -7.66 21.03 24.75
N ASN A 100 -7.71 22.31 25.09
CA ASN A 100 -8.30 22.81 26.32
C ASN A 100 -9.35 23.87 26.01
N TYR A 101 -10.56 23.69 26.55
CA TYR A 101 -11.61 24.69 26.53
C TYR A 101 -12.16 24.88 27.95
N ARG A 102 -11.93 26.05 28.55
CA ARG A 102 -12.40 26.41 29.90
C ARG A 102 -12.06 25.36 30.98
N GLY A 103 -10.90 24.72 30.88
CA GLY A 103 -10.44 23.72 31.86
C GLY A 103 -10.82 22.27 31.52
N VAL A 104 -11.69 22.04 30.54
CA VAL A 104 -11.98 20.69 30.00
C VAL A 104 -10.96 20.37 28.91
N THR A 105 -10.37 19.18 28.97
CA THR A 105 -9.38 18.70 27.99
C THR A 105 -9.91 17.54 27.17
N SER A 106 -9.58 17.52 25.89
CA SER A 106 -9.81 16.37 25.00
C SER A 106 -8.53 16.07 24.23
N THR A 107 -8.24 14.79 24.03
CA THR A 107 -7.01 14.32 23.38
C THR A 107 -7.37 13.39 22.24
N ILE A 108 -6.91 13.71 21.03
CA ILE A 108 -7.05 12.84 19.85
C ILE A 108 -5.65 12.44 19.39
N ARG A 109 -5.47 11.16 19.05
CA ARG A 109 -4.23 10.59 18.55
C ARG A 109 -4.47 9.92 17.21
N ILE A 110 -3.63 10.23 16.23
CA ILE A 110 -3.66 9.56 14.93
C ILE A 110 -2.29 8.96 14.61
N LEU A 111 -2.30 7.76 14.05
CA LEU A 111 -1.09 7.12 13.54
C LEU A 111 -1.06 7.24 12.03
N LEU A 112 0.05 7.77 11.51
CA LEU A 112 0.37 7.89 10.11
C LEU A 112 1.43 6.85 9.73
N LYS A 113 1.25 6.21 8.58
CA LYS A 113 2.23 5.33 7.96
C LYS A 113 2.53 5.80 6.54
N PRO A 114 3.75 5.65 6.02
CA PRO A 114 4.02 5.86 4.61
C PRO A 114 3.19 4.89 3.78
N SER A 115 2.46 5.42 2.82
CA SER A 115 1.65 4.59 1.93
C SER A 115 2.55 3.88 0.93
N SER A 116 2.41 2.56 0.79
CA SER A 116 3.29 1.71 -0.04
C SER A 116 2.78 1.55 -1.48
N PHE A 117 3.67 1.42 -2.45
CA PHE A 117 3.30 1.04 -3.82
C PHE A 117 2.75 -0.40 -3.92
N SER A 118 3.05 -1.25 -2.94
CA SER A 118 2.53 -2.63 -2.90
C SER A 118 0.99 -2.70 -2.88
N LYS A 119 0.32 -1.61 -2.50
CA LYS A 119 -1.15 -1.53 -2.44
C LYS A 119 -1.84 -1.54 -3.82
N TYR A 120 -1.09 -1.30 -4.88
CA TYR A 120 -1.62 -1.28 -6.24
C TYR A 120 -1.49 -2.66 -6.88
N ALA A 121 -2.59 -3.16 -7.43
CA ALA A 121 -2.55 -4.30 -8.34
C ALA A 121 -1.73 -3.94 -9.58
N TYR A 122 -1.91 -2.72 -10.06
CA TYR A 122 -1.21 -2.18 -11.20
C TYR A 122 -0.97 -0.68 -11.03
N PHE A 123 0.28 -0.27 -11.21
CA PHE A 123 0.71 1.12 -11.22
C PHE A 123 1.71 1.32 -12.37
N SER A 124 1.49 2.35 -13.19
CA SER A 124 2.47 2.80 -14.19
C SER A 124 2.60 4.31 -14.22
N ASP A 125 3.82 4.84 -14.34
CA ASP A 125 3.99 6.26 -14.68
C ASP A 125 3.67 6.51 -16.16
N SER A 126 4.11 5.61 -17.04
CA SER A 126 3.80 5.64 -18.47
C SER A 126 3.29 4.30 -18.97
N GLU A 127 2.16 4.30 -19.69
CA GLU A 127 1.63 3.11 -20.37
C GLU A 127 2.43 2.69 -21.62
N GLY A 128 3.49 3.41 -21.96
CA GLY A 128 4.26 3.20 -23.19
C GLY A 128 3.40 3.42 -24.44
N ALA A 129 3.90 2.93 -25.58
CA ALA A 129 3.22 3.01 -26.86
C ALA A 129 2.57 1.67 -27.25
N ASN A 130 1.30 1.73 -27.67
CA ASN A 130 0.60 0.63 -28.34
C ASN A 130 0.41 -0.68 -27.55
N ILE A 131 0.26 -0.59 -26.22
CA ILE A 131 -0.17 -1.72 -25.39
C ILE A 131 -1.63 -1.47 -24.97
N TRP A 132 -2.48 -2.48 -25.17
CA TRP A 132 -3.93 -2.39 -24.96
C TRP A 132 -4.38 -3.39 -23.90
N TRP A 133 -5.30 -2.95 -23.04
CA TRP A 133 -6.09 -3.83 -22.17
C TRP A 133 -7.28 -4.37 -22.96
N THR A 134 -7.47 -5.69 -22.97
CA THR A 134 -8.42 -6.41 -23.83
C THR A 134 -9.43 -7.22 -23.01
N THR A 135 -10.44 -7.84 -23.64
CA THR A 135 -11.44 -8.71 -22.95
C THR A 135 -10.82 -9.81 -22.09
N ARG A 136 -9.61 -10.26 -22.39
CA ARG A 136 -8.93 -11.31 -21.61
C ARG A 136 -8.25 -10.77 -20.36
N ASP A 137 -8.13 -9.46 -20.24
CA ASP A 137 -7.47 -8.83 -19.11
C ASP A 137 -8.51 -8.46 -18.04
N THR A 138 -8.22 -8.89 -16.82
CA THR A 138 -8.99 -8.52 -15.64
C THR A 138 -8.03 -8.09 -14.55
N VAL A 139 -8.31 -6.94 -13.93
CA VAL A 139 -7.56 -6.43 -12.79
C VAL A 139 -8.47 -6.44 -11.58
N TRP A 140 -8.16 -7.32 -10.64
CA TRP A 140 -8.73 -7.32 -9.29
C TRP A 140 -7.84 -6.44 -8.44
N GLY A 141 -8.37 -5.39 -7.80
CA GLY A 141 -7.59 -4.48 -6.95
C GLY A 141 -7.27 -3.10 -7.56
N PRO A 142 -6.63 -2.19 -6.80
CA PRO A 142 -6.43 -0.80 -7.21
C PRO A 142 -5.55 -0.66 -8.45
N PHE A 143 -6.00 0.18 -9.38
CA PHE A 143 -5.31 0.46 -10.64
C PHE A 143 -4.97 1.94 -10.74
N HIS A 144 -3.73 2.23 -11.15
CA HIS A 144 -3.28 3.58 -11.40
C HIS A 144 -2.42 3.69 -12.67
N THR A 145 -2.58 4.76 -13.44
CA THR A 145 -1.56 5.17 -14.40
C THR A 145 -1.49 6.69 -14.55
N ASN A 146 -0.29 7.29 -14.59
CA ASN A 146 -0.16 8.70 -14.99
C ASN A 146 -0.33 8.89 -16.51
N GLY A 147 -0.50 7.80 -17.26
CA GLY A 147 -0.66 7.81 -18.71
C GLY A 147 -2.10 7.68 -19.21
N GLN A 148 -2.20 7.39 -20.51
CA GLN A 148 -3.48 7.09 -21.16
C GLN A 148 -3.86 5.61 -20.97
N LEU A 149 -5.01 5.36 -20.36
CA LEU A 149 -5.56 4.01 -20.25
C LEU A 149 -6.11 3.55 -21.61
N ARG A 150 -5.36 2.69 -22.30
CA ARG A 150 -5.73 2.13 -23.61
C ARG A 150 -6.54 0.86 -23.46
N VAL A 151 -7.77 0.85 -23.96
CA VAL A 151 -8.72 -0.25 -23.86
C VAL A 151 -9.21 -0.69 -25.23
N ALA A 152 -9.32 -2.00 -25.42
CA ALA A 152 -9.90 -2.64 -26.60
C ALA A 152 -10.92 -3.68 -26.11
N ASP A 153 -12.04 -3.80 -26.81
CA ASP A 153 -13.10 -4.75 -26.44
C ASP A 153 -13.59 -4.56 -24.99
N GLU A 154 -13.65 -5.60 -24.16
CA GLU A 154 -14.34 -5.58 -22.86
C GLU A 154 -13.42 -5.89 -21.65
N PRO A 155 -12.36 -5.11 -21.37
CA PRO A 155 -11.52 -5.34 -20.19
C PRO A 155 -12.28 -5.03 -18.91
N VAL A 156 -11.95 -5.74 -17.82
CA VAL A 156 -12.65 -5.61 -16.54
C VAL A 156 -11.73 -5.13 -15.42
N PHE A 157 -12.16 -4.07 -14.73
CA PHE A 157 -11.46 -3.49 -13.58
C PHE A 157 -12.38 -3.54 -12.35
N TYR A 158 -12.06 -4.40 -11.39
CA TYR A 158 -12.85 -4.55 -10.17
C TYR A 158 -12.51 -3.52 -9.08
N GLY A 159 -11.24 -3.10 -9.00
CA GLY A 159 -10.83 -2.04 -8.07
C GLY A 159 -10.99 -0.64 -8.65
N LYS A 160 -10.75 0.36 -7.79
CA LYS A 160 -10.74 1.77 -8.19
C LYS A 160 -9.67 2.01 -9.25
N VAL A 161 -10.06 2.66 -10.34
CA VAL A 161 -9.17 3.09 -11.42
C VAL A 161 -8.93 4.58 -11.31
N THR A 162 -7.65 4.97 -11.24
CA THR A 162 -7.22 6.38 -11.22
C THR A 162 -6.27 6.63 -12.38
N ILE A 163 -6.45 7.72 -13.12
CA ILE A 163 -5.57 8.05 -14.25
C ILE A 163 -5.22 9.55 -14.30
N ASP A 164 -4.01 9.91 -14.72
CA ASP A 164 -3.64 11.30 -15.11
C ASP A 164 -3.69 11.51 -16.63
N GLY A 165 -4.67 10.89 -17.27
CA GLY A 165 -4.84 10.96 -18.70
C GLY A 165 -6.29 10.79 -19.09
N LYS A 166 -6.49 10.17 -20.25
CA LYS A 166 -7.81 9.81 -20.75
C LYS A 166 -7.88 8.33 -21.06
N VAL A 167 -9.09 7.80 -21.02
CA VAL A 167 -9.38 6.48 -21.59
C VAL A 167 -9.34 6.60 -23.12
N VAL A 168 -8.54 5.75 -23.75
CA VAL A 168 -8.38 5.69 -25.21
C VAL A 168 -8.90 4.35 -25.69
N SER A 169 -10.00 4.39 -26.44
CA SER A 169 -10.64 3.20 -27.01
C SER A 169 -10.02 2.83 -28.36
N TYR A 170 -9.73 1.55 -28.57
CA TYR A 170 -9.21 1.02 -29.84
C TYR A 170 -10.23 1.15 -30.97
N SER A 171 -11.50 0.98 -30.65
CA SER A 171 -12.61 1.10 -31.59
C SER A 171 -13.88 1.58 -30.87
N ASN A 172 -14.92 1.93 -31.65
CA ASN A 172 -16.24 2.27 -31.12
C ASN A 172 -16.95 1.10 -30.42
N ARG A 173 -16.40 -0.12 -30.49
CA ARG A 173 -16.92 -1.31 -29.80
C ARG A 173 -16.28 -1.56 -28.44
N ALA A 174 -15.21 -0.82 -28.08
CA ALA A 174 -14.57 -0.98 -26.78
C ALA A 174 -15.54 -0.54 -25.67
N ASN A 175 -15.80 -1.44 -24.73
CA ASN A 175 -16.72 -1.29 -23.62
C ASN A 175 -16.02 -1.74 -22.31
N PRO A 176 -15.11 -0.93 -21.76
CA PRO A 176 -14.41 -1.26 -20.52
C PRO A 176 -15.36 -1.22 -19.32
N HIS A 177 -15.21 -2.17 -18.40
CA HIS A 177 -16.01 -2.25 -17.17
C HIS A 177 -15.23 -1.74 -15.96
N PHE A 178 -15.67 -0.62 -15.37
CA PHE A 178 -15.06 0.00 -14.19
C PHE A 178 -15.93 -0.19 -12.94
N TYR A 179 -15.91 -1.38 -12.34
CA TYR A 179 -16.77 -1.68 -11.18
C TYR A 179 -16.35 -0.92 -9.91
N GLY A 180 -15.05 -0.68 -9.71
CA GLY A 180 -14.55 0.14 -8.60
C GLY A 180 -14.58 1.65 -8.86
N GLY A 181 -15.11 2.08 -10.00
CA GLY A 181 -15.17 3.46 -10.45
C GLY A 181 -13.89 3.96 -11.13
N LEU A 182 -14.05 4.99 -11.97
CA LEU A 182 -12.98 5.68 -12.68
C LEU A 182 -12.85 7.11 -12.16
N GLU A 183 -11.62 7.55 -11.92
CA GLU A 183 -11.28 8.93 -11.58
C GLU A 183 -10.13 9.41 -12.45
N THR A 184 -10.27 10.59 -13.03
CA THR A 184 -9.33 11.18 -13.99
C THR A 184 -8.70 12.46 -13.43
N GLY A 185 -7.49 12.80 -13.86
CA GLY A 185 -6.73 13.95 -13.35
C GLY A 185 -6.03 13.67 -12.03
N VAL A 186 -5.70 12.40 -11.77
CA VAL A 186 -4.98 11.98 -10.57
C VAL A 186 -3.56 11.61 -10.99
N HIS A 187 -2.59 12.47 -10.68
CA HIS A 187 -1.16 12.21 -10.87
C HIS A 187 -0.51 11.68 -9.58
N LYS A 188 0.42 10.73 -9.71
CA LYS A 188 1.22 10.19 -8.59
C LYS A 188 2.64 9.91 -9.04
N ASP A 189 3.62 10.62 -8.48
CA ASP A 189 5.02 10.38 -8.85
C ASP A 189 5.57 9.08 -8.26
N ILE A 190 6.45 8.43 -9.01
CA ILE A 190 7.34 7.37 -8.50
C ILE A 190 8.60 8.06 -7.93
N PRO A 191 8.89 7.94 -6.62
CA PRO A 191 10.08 8.54 -6.02
C PRO A 191 11.39 7.98 -6.60
N GLU A 192 12.37 8.86 -6.79
CA GLU A 192 13.70 8.49 -7.33
C GLU A 192 14.62 7.81 -6.30
N ASP A 193 14.21 7.77 -5.03
CA ASP A 193 14.95 7.22 -3.91
C ASP A 193 14.43 5.84 -3.46
N GLY A 194 13.42 5.28 -4.14
CA GLY A 194 12.80 4.00 -3.77
C GLY A 194 13.82 2.87 -3.58
N VAL A 195 14.74 2.68 -4.54
CA VAL A 195 15.81 1.68 -4.43
C VAL A 195 16.86 2.07 -3.39
N ALA A 196 17.15 3.37 -3.23
CA ALA A 196 18.12 3.85 -2.25
C ALA A 196 17.65 3.57 -0.81
N ARG A 197 16.36 3.71 -0.53
CA ARG A 197 15.74 3.38 0.76
C ARG A 197 15.87 1.89 1.10
N VAL A 198 15.72 1.00 0.11
CA VAL A 198 15.97 -0.44 0.29
C VAL A 198 17.45 -0.68 0.64
N GLY A 199 18.38 0.01 -0.03
CA GLY A 199 19.81 -0.07 0.29
C GLY A 199 20.14 0.41 1.71
N ALA A 200 19.54 1.52 2.15
CA ALA A 200 19.70 2.02 3.51
C ALA A 200 19.14 1.05 4.56
N ALA A 201 17.97 0.46 4.32
CA ALA A 201 17.39 -0.54 5.21
C ALA A 201 18.23 -1.82 5.27
N ALA A 202 18.78 -2.28 4.15
CA ALA A 202 19.71 -3.40 4.13
C ALA A 202 20.99 -3.12 4.93
N ALA A 203 21.55 -1.91 4.83
CA ALA A 203 22.71 -1.51 5.63
C ALA A 203 22.42 -1.42 7.13
N ALA A 204 21.15 -1.16 7.52
CA ALA A 204 20.71 -1.01 8.90
C ALA A 204 20.36 -2.33 9.61
N GLY A 205 20.61 -3.50 9.01
CA GLY A 205 20.35 -4.80 9.65
C GLY A 205 19.93 -5.94 8.70
N GLY A 206 20.11 -5.76 7.39
CA GLY A 206 19.85 -6.76 6.36
C GLY A 206 21.12 -7.25 5.69
N LYS A 207 21.00 -7.67 4.44
CA LYS A 207 22.14 -8.11 3.61
C LYS A 207 22.46 -7.07 2.55
N VAL A 208 23.71 -6.63 2.51
CA VAL A 208 24.26 -5.90 1.36
C VAL A 208 25.26 -6.80 0.63
N ILE A 209 25.11 -6.91 -0.69
CA ILE A 209 26.06 -7.58 -1.58
C ILE A 209 26.60 -6.52 -2.54
N SER A 210 27.91 -6.31 -2.54
CA SER A 210 28.59 -5.32 -3.38
C SER A 210 29.83 -5.92 -4.04
N GLY A 211 30.32 -5.27 -5.09
CA GLY A 211 31.51 -5.71 -5.84
C GLY A 211 31.26 -6.84 -6.83
N GLU A 212 30.02 -7.31 -6.97
CA GLU A 212 29.65 -8.43 -7.83
C GLU A 212 28.83 -7.97 -9.03
N ASN A 213 29.16 -8.51 -10.21
CA ASN A 213 28.46 -8.16 -11.45
C ASN A 213 27.11 -8.89 -11.57
N LYS A 214 27.08 -10.17 -11.17
CA LYS A 214 25.89 -11.01 -11.21
C LYS A 214 25.69 -11.67 -9.87
N VAL A 215 24.45 -11.74 -9.41
CA VAL A 215 24.08 -12.44 -8.19
C VAL A 215 22.91 -13.35 -8.50
N TYR A 216 23.06 -14.65 -8.24
CA TYR A 216 21.97 -15.60 -8.27
C TYR A 216 21.53 -15.85 -6.84
N LEU A 217 20.23 -15.72 -6.58
CA LEU A 217 19.61 -15.86 -5.27
C LEU A 217 18.40 -16.79 -5.40
N GLU A 218 18.39 -17.88 -4.65
CA GLU A 218 17.27 -18.82 -4.66
C GLU A 218 16.76 -19.07 -3.25
N PHE A 219 15.48 -18.80 -3.05
CA PHE A 219 14.78 -19.06 -1.79
C PHE A 219 14.29 -20.50 -1.73
N ARG A 220 14.52 -21.16 -0.60
CA ARG A 220 14.18 -22.58 -0.38
C ARG A 220 13.50 -22.73 0.98
N GLY A 221 12.40 -22.01 1.16
CA GLY A 221 11.66 -21.89 2.41
C GLY A 221 12.45 -21.07 3.43
N ASP A 222 12.89 -21.73 4.51
CA ASP A 222 13.66 -21.10 5.60
C ASP A 222 15.13 -20.85 5.26
N SER A 223 15.60 -21.29 4.09
CA SER A 223 16.99 -21.13 3.65
C SER A 223 17.08 -20.38 2.35
N VAL A 224 18.22 -19.75 2.14
CA VAL A 224 18.56 -19.07 0.89
C VAL A 224 19.91 -19.59 0.41
N ARG A 225 20.02 -19.82 -0.90
CA ARG A 225 21.31 -20.10 -1.54
C ARG A 225 21.67 -19.00 -2.51
N TYR A 226 22.96 -18.69 -2.60
CA TYR A 226 23.45 -17.65 -3.50
C TYR A 226 24.81 -17.99 -4.12
N ARG A 227 25.07 -17.42 -5.30
CA ARG A 227 26.35 -17.51 -6.02
C ARG A 227 26.54 -16.30 -6.94
N PHE A 228 27.78 -16.03 -7.32
CA PHE A 228 28.14 -14.83 -8.10
C PHE A 228 28.44 -15.09 -9.58
N SER A 229 28.38 -16.35 -10.00
CA SER A 229 28.42 -16.75 -11.41
C SER A 229 27.75 -18.10 -11.61
N THR A 230 27.46 -18.48 -12.85
CA THR A 230 26.88 -19.79 -13.18
C THR A 230 27.82 -20.95 -12.91
N SER A 231 29.13 -20.73 -12.87
CA SER A 231 30.15 -21.74 -12.59
C SER A 231 30.59 -21.79 -11.12
N SER A 232 30.27 -20.76 -10.34
CA SER A 232 30.58 -20.71 -8.90
C SER A 232 29.72 -21.71 -8.11
N PRO A 233 30.28 -22.33 -7.06
CA PRO A 233 29.50 -23.17 -6.15
C PRO A 233 28.46 -22.32 -5.40
N TRP A 234 27.38 -22.97 -4.99
CA TRP A 234 26.34 -22.34 -4.17
C TRP A 234 26.80 -22.22 -2.72
N ASN A 235 26.60 -21.04 -2.14
CA ASN A 235 26.63 -20.83 -0.70
C ASN A 235 25.22 -21.02 -0.13
N TYR A 236 25.12 -21.47 1.12
CA TYR A 236 23.85 -21.77 1.77
C TYR A 236 23.81 -21.12 3.15
N GLU A 237 22.73 -20.39 3.43
CA GLU A 237 22.51 -19.75 4.72
C GLU A 237 21.02 -19.84 5.08
N LEU A 238 20.70 -19.77 6.38
CA LEU A 238 19.31 -19.58 6.81
C LEU A 238 18.87 -18.18 6.38
N ALA A 239 17.66 -18.04 5.83
CA ALA A 239 17.17 -16.76 5.32
C ALA A 239 17.12 -15.69 6.42
N SER A 240 16.73 -16.09 7.64
CA SER A 240 16.70 -15.22 8.82
C SER A 240 18.09 -14.80 9.33
N ALA A 241 19.14 -15.59 9.06
CA ALA A 241 20.51 -15.21 9.38
C ALA A 241 21.14 -14.37 8.26
N PHE A 242 20.76 -14.66 7.01
CA PHE A 242 21.25 -13.98 5.82
C PHE A 242 20.78 -12.52 5.78
N ALA A 243 19.49 -12.27 6.06
CA ALA A 243 18.90 -10.95 6.13
C ALA A 243 17.93 -10.86 7.33
N PRO A 244 18.43 -10.55 8.54
CA PRO A 244 17.64 -10.56 9.77
C PRO A 244 16.43 -9.62 9.76
N ASN A 245 16.54 -8.46 9.11
CA ASN A 245 15.42 -7.53 8.94
C ASN A 245 14.57 -7.79 7.67
N GLY A 246 14.83 -8.89 6.95
CA GLY A 246 14.14 -9.25 5.72
C GLY A 246 14.61 -8.52 4.46
N VAL A 247 15.55 -7.59 4.54
CA VAL A 247 15.98 -6.78 3.39
C VAL A 247 17.30 -7.30 2.82
N ILE A 248 17.30 -7.61 1.52
CA ILE A 248 18.47 -8.02 0.75
C ILE A 248 18.69 -6.99 -0.35
N TYR A 249 19.87 -6.39 -0.41
CA TYR A 249 20.20 -5.38 -1.40
C TYR A 249 21.48 -5.76 -2.15
N VAL A 250 21.39 -5.72 -3.47
CA VAL A 250 22.51 -5.99 -4.37
C VAL A 250 22.91 -4.71 -5.08
N GLU A 251 24.15 -4.30 -4.88
CA GLU A 251 24.68 -3.06 -5.40
C GLU A 251 25.24 -3.23 -6.81
N ASN A 252 24.73 -2.42 -7.74
CA ASN A 252 25.26 -2.28 -9.10
C ASN A 252 25.42 -3.60 -9.89
N ALA A 253 24.45 -4.50 -9.81
CA ALA A 253 24.52 -5.85 -10.37
C ALA A 253 23.34 -6.21 -11.29
N GLU A 254 23.44 -7.37 -11.94
CA GLU A 254 22.28 -8.15 -12.41
C GLU A 254 21.92 -9.14 -11.31
N LEU A 255 20.65 -9.16 -10.90
CA LEU A 255 20.16 -10.04 -9.86
C LEU A 255 19.23 -11.09 -10.49
N HIS A 256 19.50 -12.37 -10.27
CA HIS A 256 18.73 -13.50 -10.76
C HIS A 256 18.04 -14.17 -9.59
N VAL A 257 16.71 -14.27 -9.59
CA VAL A 257 15.90 -14.68 -8.44
C VAL A 257 14.93 -15.80 -8.81
N SER A 258 14.76 -16.76 -7.89
CA SER A 258 13.72 -17.78 -7.94
C SER A 258 13.45 -18.40 -6.57
N GLY A 259 12.45 -19.27 -6.48
CA GLY A 259 12.23 -20.19 -5.38
C GLY A 259 11.02 -19.86 -4.49
N ALA A 260 11.00 -20.44 -3.28
CA ALA A 260 9.90 -20.32 -2.33
C ALA A 260 10.33 -19.57 -1.07
N VAL A 261 9.66 -18.47 -0.75
CA VAL A 261 10.01 -17.55 0.34
C VAL A 261 9.15 -17.82 1.57
N LYS A 262 9.78 -18.08 2.72
CA LYS A 262 9.08 -18.20 4.01
C LYS A 262 9.46 -17.04 4.93
N GLY A 263 8.47 -16.24 5.32
CA GLY A 263 8.63 -14.96 6.02
C GLY A 263 8.50 -13.75 5.09
N GLN A 264 8.90 -12.58 5.60
CA GLN A 264 8.74 -11.31 4.91
C GLN A 264 10.10 -10.83 4.40
N TYR A 265 10.24 -10.70 3.08
CA TYR A 265 11.50 -10.27 2.47
C TYR A 265 11.31 -9.22 1.39
N THR A 266 12.32 -8.38 1.19
CA THR A 266 12.45 -7.49 0.03
C THR A 266 13.82 -7.67 -0.57
N VAL A 267 13.87 -7.91 -1.87
CA VAL A 267 15.11 -8.02 -2.63
C VAL A 267 15.22 -6.83 -3.57
N GLY A 268 16.22 -5.99 -3.30
CA GLY A 268 16.52 -4.79 -4.06
C GLY A 268 17.77 -4.93 -4.91
N VAL A 269 17.79 -4.33 -6.09
CA VAL A 269 19.00 -4.20 -6.91
C VAL A 269 19.15 -2.78 -7.45
N SER A 270 20.33 -2.21 -7.27
CA SER A 270 20.72 -0.94 -7.90
C SER A 270 21.57 -1.16 -9.14
N GLY A 271 21.70 -0.11 -9.95
CA GLY A 271 22.44 -0.20 -11.20
C GLY A 271 22.81 1.16 -11.76
N THR A 272 24.05 1.27 -12.20
CA THR A 272 24.55 2.34 -13.06
C THR A 272 24.75 1.76 -14.48
N GLY A 273 24.26 2.45 -15.51
CA GLY A 273 24.28 1.93 -16.90
C GLY A 273 23.18 0.92 -17.23
N SER A 274 22.98 0.61 -18.52
CA SER A 274 21.82 -0.13 -19.07
C SER A 274 21.75 -1.61 -18.67
N ASP A 275 22.88 -2.18 -18.29
CA ASP A 275 23.03 -3.63 -18.10
C ASP A 275 22.92 -4.02 -16.62
N ARG A 276 22.89 -3.05 -15.71
CA ARG A 276 22.80 -3.24 -14.25
C ARG A 276 21.49 -2.70 -13.69
N GLY A 277 21.11 -3.16 -12.49
CA GLY A 277 19.89 -2.74 -11.82
C GLY A 277 18.64 -3.47 -12.31
N LYS A 278 18.82 -4.68 -12.86
CA LYS A 278 17.74 -5.54 -13.35
C LYS A 278 17.60 -6.77 -12.48
N ILE A 279 16.35 -7.20 -12.28
CA ILE A 279 16.03 -8.49 -11.68
C ILE A 279 15.56 -9.43 -12.78
N PHE A 280 16.19 -10.58 -12.92
CA PHE A 280 15.78 -11.67 -13.77
C PHE A 280 15.08 -12.74 -12.94
N LEU A 281 13.84 -13.07 -13.28
CA LEU A 281 13.11 -14.20 -12.72
C LEU A 281 13.52 -15.44 -13.49
N GLU A 282 14.33 -16.29 -12.86
CA GLU A 282 14.89 -17.51 -13.48
C GLU A 282 13.93 -18.70 -13.42
N ASP A 283 12.96 -18.66 -12.51
CA ASP A 283 11.92 -19.66 -12.32
C ASP A 283 10.79 -19.00 -11.51
N ASP A 284 9.81 -19.78 -11.09
CA ASP A 284 8.77 -19.39 -10.15
C ASP A 284 9.35 -18.71 -8.90
N ILE A 285 8.68 -17.65 -8.44
CA ILE A 285 8.93 -16.99 -7.15
C ILE A 285 7.63 -16.99 -6.36
N VAL A 286 7.57 -17.81 -5.31
CA VAL A 286 6.32 -18.10 -4.59
C VAL A 286 6.48 -17.88 -3.09
N CYS A 287 5.36 -17.65 -2.40
CA CYS A 287 5.32 -17.73 -0.95
C CYS A 287 5.30 -19.21 -0.54
N PHE A 288 6.04 -19.57 0.52
CA PHE A 288 6.13 -20.94 0.99
C PHE A 288 4.78 -21.44 1.52
N ASP A 289 4.09 -20.62 2.32
CA ASP A 289 2.69 -20.79 2.66
C ASP A 289 1.82 -19.97 1.68
N ASN A 290 1.20 -20.69 0.74
CA ASN A 290 0.52 -20.08 -0.41
C ASN A 290 -0.68 -19.21 0.02
N PRO A 291 -0.64 -17.89 -0.22
CA PRO A 291 -1.66 -16.96 0.24
C PRO A 291 -3.00 -17.08 -0.50
N GLU A 292 -3.03 -17.70 -1.67
CA GLU A 292 -4.29 -17.97 -2.38
C GLU A 292 -5.13 -19.05 -1.68
N THR A 293 -4.47 -19.95 -0.95
CA THR A 293 -5.13 -21.02 -0.17
C THR A 293 -5.16 -20.74 1.32
N ASN A 294 -4.19 -19.97 1.84
CA ASN A 294 -4.14 -19.52 3.22
C ASN A 294 -4.03 -17.99 3.29
N PRO A 295 -5.18 -17.26 3.33
CA PRO A 295 -5.19 -15.81 3.44
C PRO A 295 -4.51 -15.24 4.70
N ASN A 296 -4.29 -16.07 5.73
CA ASN A 296 -3.58 -15.68 6.96
C ASN A 296 -2.07 -15.91 6.88
N SER A 297 -1.56 -16.38 5.74
CA SER A 297 -0.11 -16.47 5.51
C SER A 297 0.52 -15.10 5.77
N ASN A 298 1.68 -15.10 6.41
CA ASN A 298 2.49 -13.90 6.61
C ASN A 298 3.67 -13.83 5.62
N ASP A 299 3.77 -14.80 4.72
CA ASP A 299 4.82 -14.85 3.72
C ASP A 299 4.54 -13.79 2.64
N VAL A 300 5.54 -12.96 2.37
CA VAL A 300 5.47 -11.90 1.36
C VAL A 300 6.87 -11.59 0.83
N ILE A 301 6.99 -11.37 -0.48
CA ILE A 301 8.23 -10.90 -1.10
C ILE A 301 8.02 -9.64 -1.94
N GLY A 302 8.91 -8.67 -1.73
CA GLY A 302 9.06 -7.49 -2.58
C GLY A 302 10.25 -7.64 -3.53
N LEU A 303 10.04 -7.31 -4.81
CA LEU A 303 11.10 -7.24 -5.81
C LEU A 303 11.27 -5.78 -6.23
N VAL A 304 12.45 -5.21 -5.97
CA VAL A 304 12.70 -3.77 -6.15
C VAL A 304 13.89 -3.56 -7.08
N ALA A 305 13.62 -3.19 -8.32
CA ALA A 305 14.64 -2.96 -9.34
C ALA A 305 14.81 -1.47 -9.64
N LYS A 306 16.06 -1.02 -9.83
CA LYS A 306 16.33 0.33 -10.37
C LYS A 306 15.84 0.49 -11.79
N ARG A 307 15.95 -0.56 -12.60
CA ARG A 307 15.48 -0.61 -13.98
C ARG A 307 14.34 -1.59 -14.10
N ASP A 308 14.62 -2.78 -14.64
CA ASP A 308 13.61 -3.70 -15.12
C ASP A 308 13.51 -4.94 -14.23
N VAL A 309 12.29 -5.45 -14.08
CA VAL A 309 12.05 -6.81 -13.62
C VAL A 309 11.64 -7.64 -14.83
N VAL A 310 12.44 -8.66 -15.13
CA VAL A 310 12.42 -9.36 -16.40
C VAL A 310 12.18 -10.85 -16.15
N ILE A 311 11.18 -11.43 -16.81
CA ILE A 311 11.05 -12.89 -16.86
C ILE A 311 12.08 -13.42 -17.87
N ALA A 312 13.01 -14.27 -17.39
CA ALA A 312 14.09 -14.79 -18.20
C ALA A 312 13.59 -15.76 -19.27
N ASN A 313 14.20 -15.75 -20.46
CA ASN A 313 13.92 -16.71 -21.52
C ASN A 313 14.76 -17.97 -21.32
N ASN A 314 14.25 -18.92 -20.55
CA ASN A 314 14.96 -20.15 -20.19
C ASN A 314 14.00 -21.36 -20.14
N THR A 315 14.55 -22.54 -19.85
CA THR A 315 13.76 -23.78 -19.79
C THR A 315 12.67 -23.76 -18.71
N PRO A 316 12.94 -23.37 -17.45
CA PRO A 316 11.89 -23.27 -16.42
C PRO A 316 10.70 -22.41 -16.84
N ASN A 317 10.95 -21.25 -17.42
CA ASN A 317 9.91 -20.31 -17.82
C ASN A 317 9.26 -20.67 -19.18
N SER A 318 9.56 -21.82 -19.79
CA SER A 318 9.03 -22.17 -21.11
C SER A 318 7.56 -22.61 -21.11
N ASN A 319 6.97 -22.86 -19.93
CA ASN A 319 5.58 -23.31 -19.79
C ASN A 319 4.93 -22.81 -18.49
N ASP A 320 4.40 -21.60 -18.54
CA ASP A 320 3.91 -20.79 -17.41
C ASP A 320 5.04 -20.28 -16.48
N ILE A 321 4.71 -19.26 -15.69
CA ILE A 321 5.49 -18.81 -14.53
C ILE A 321 4.53 -18.34 -13.44
N VAL A 322 4.83 -18.66 -12.19
CA VAL A 322 4.09 -18.25 -10.98
C VAL A 322 4.91 -17.20 -10.23
N ILE A 323 4.29 -16.04 -10.00
CA ILE A 323 4.92 -14.90 -9.33
C ILE A 323 4.01 -14.44 -8.20
N GLN A 324 4.38 -14.73 -6.96
CA GLN A 324 3.67 -14.24 -5.77
C GLN A 324 4.49 -13.15 -5.08
N ALA A 325 4.47 -11.95 -5.66
CA ALA A 325 5.35 -10.85 -5.24
C ALA A 325 4.73 -9.47 -5.48
N ALA A 326 5.12 -8.50 -4.66
CA ALA A 326 4.98 -7.09 -5.00
C ALA A 326 6.21 -6.64 -5.79
N ILE A 327 6.00 -6.08 -6.99
CA ILE A 327 7.06 -5.72 -7.93
C ILE A 327 7.14 -4.21 -8.03
N TYR A 328 8.35 -3.66 -7.97
CA TYR A 328 8.65 -2.25 -8.14
C TYR A 328 9.83 -2.06 -9.10
N SER A 329 9.61 -1.31 -10.16
CA SER A 329 10.61 -0.90 -11.14
C SER A 329 10.71 0.62 -11.15
N GLU A 330 11.76 1.18 -10.55
CA GLU A 330 11.86 2.61 -10.28
C GLU A 330 11.94 3.47 -11.56
N ARG A 331 12.74 3.02 -12.54
CA ARG A 331 12.95 3.72 -13.82
C ARG A 331 12.72 2.84 -15.06
N GLY A 332 12.36 1.58 -14.86
CA GLY A 332 12.18 0.61 -15.95
C GLY A 332 10.80 -0.03 -15.92
N SER A 333 10.76 -1.27 -16.39
CA SER A 333 9.53 -1.98 -16.74
C SER A 333 9.47 -3.39 -16.16
N PHE A 334 8.26 -3.90 -15.95
CA PHE A 334 8.04 -5.35 -15.85
C PHE A 334 7.88 -5.93 -17.26
N THR A 335 8.80 -6.81 -17.70
CA THR A 335 8.84 -7.31 -19.08
C THR A 335 9.32 -8.77 -19.17
N VAL A 336 9.43 -9.29 -20.39
CA VAL A 336 9.79 -10.67 -20.72
C VAL A 336 10.92 -10.63 -21.75
N GLU A 337 11.99 -11.40 -21.52
CA GLU A 337 13.04 -11.56 -22.53
C GLU A 337 12.48 -12.19 -23.81
N ASP A 338 12.85 -11.63 -24.96
CA ASP A 338 12.42 -12.10 -26.28
C ASP A 338 10.89 -12.23 -26.44
N TYR A 339 10.11 -11.34 -25.82
CA TYR A 339 8.63 -11.41 -25.86
C TYR A 339 8.03 -11.43 -27.28
N GLN A 340 8.76 -10.91 -28.28
CA GLN A 340 8.34 -10.85 -29.70
C GLN A 340 8.68 -12.11 -30.51
N HIS A 341 9.43 -13.05 -29.91
CA HIS A 341 10.01 -14.19 -30.60
C HIS A 341 9.77 -15.51 -29.86
N GLY A 342 9.93 -16.61 -30.59
CA GLY A 342 9.73 -17.96 -30.08
C GLY A 342 8.26 -18.37 -29.96
N SER A 343 8.06 -19.60 -29.50
CA SER A 343 6.73 -20.16 -29.23
C SER A 343 6.09 -19.48 -28.01
N PRO A 344 4.75 -19.47 -27.90
CA PRO A 344 4.06 -19.07 -26.68
C PRO A 344 4.57 -19.85 -25.47
N ARG A 345 4.83 -19.15 -24.36
CA ARG A 345 5.42 -19.68 -23.13
C ARG A 345 4.39 -19.91 -22.01
N GLY A 346 3.11 -19.94 -22.35
CA GLY A 346 2.02 -20.13 -21.39
C GLY A 346 1.49 -18.82 -20.81
N THR A 347 1.34 -18.76 -19.48
CA THR A 347 0.66 -17.70 -18.74
C THR A 347 1.50 -17.23 -17.55
N ILE A 348 1.61 -15.91 -17.38
CA ILE A 348 2.12 -15.30 -16.15
C ILE A 348 1.00 -15.31 -15.12
N LYS A 349 1.15 -16.13 -14.08
CA LYS A 349 0.24 -16.20 -12.93
C LYS A 349 0.81 -15.31 -11.84
N LEU A 350 0.45 -14.03 -11.86
CA LEU A 350 0.90 -13.07 -10.85
C LEU A 350 -0.16 -12.94 -9.76
N TYR A 351 0.25 -13.13 -8.51
CA TYR A 351 -0.53 -12.86 -7.30
C TYR A 351 0.21 -11.83 -6.44
N GLY A 352 -0.17 -10.56 -6.54
CA GLY A 352 0.58 -9.45 -5.94
C GLY A 352 0.31 -8.14 -6.66
N GLY A 353 1.33 -7.33 -6.88
CA GLY A 353 1.18 -6.01 -7.49
C GLY A 353 2.34 -5.64 -8.41
N ILE A 354 2.08 -4.86 -9.45
CA ILE A 354 3.12 -4.35 -10.35
C ILE A 354 3.16 -2.83 -10.27
N THR A 355 4.30 -2.29 -9.89
CA THR A 355 4.64 -0.86 -10.02
C THR A 355 5.80 -0.72 -10.97
N GLN A 356 5.65 0.11 -12.01
CA GLN A 356 6.67 0.31 -13.02
C GLN A 356 6.68 1.74 -13.54
N TYR A 357 7.85 2.22 -13.94
CA TYR A 357 7.96 3.54 -14.56
C TYR A 357 7.35 3.53 -15.96
N THR A 358 7.74 2.58 -16.79
CA THR A 358 7.11 2.38 -18.10
C THR A 358 6.52 0.98 -18.18
N ARG A 359 5.32 0.86 -18.76
CA ARG A 359 4.71 -0.43 -19.00
C ARG A 359 5.54 -1.27 -19.96
N GLY A 360 5.98 -2.43 -19.50
CA GLY A 360 6.70 -3.40 -20.31
C GLY A 360 5.77 -4.35 -21.07
N PRO A 361 6.13 -4.76 -22.29
CA PRO A 361 5.42 -5.81 -23.01
C PRO A 361 5.83 -7.20 -22.49
N VAL A 362 4.89 -8.15 -22.54
CA VAL A 362 5.08 -9.53 -22.06
C VAL A 362 4.75 -10.60 -23.10
N GLY A 363 4.24 -10.20 -24.26
CA GLY A 363 3.90 -11.11 -25.36
C GLY A 363 3.32 -10.38 -26.57
N GLN A 364 3.04 -11.15 -27.61
CA GLN A 364 2.38 -10.70 -28.84
C GLN A 364 1.11 -11.51 -29.06
N PHE A 365 0.08 -10.86 -29.59
CA PHE A 365 -1.21 -11.47 -29.90
C PHE A 365 -1.55 -11.24 -31.36
N THR A 366 -2.34 -12.14 -31.93
CA THR A 366 -2.91 -11.99 -33.26
C THR A 366 -4.37 -12.43 -33.23
N THR A 367 -5.17 -11.84 -34.09
CA THR A 367 -6.60 -12.15 -34.22
C THR A 367 -6.83 -12.79 -35.58
N ASP A 368 -7.53 -13.93 -35.60
CA ASP A 368 -7.91 -14.58 -36.86
C ASP A 368 -9.07 -13.86 -37.57
N TRP A 369 -9.41 -14.35 -38.77
CA TRP A 369 -10.52 -13.83 -39.58
C TRP A 369 -11.91 -14.01 -38.94
N TRP A 370 -12.04 -14.89 -37.94
CA TRP A 370 -13.27 -15.12 -37.18
C TRP A 370 -13.35 -14.28 -35.90
N GLY A 371 -12.34 -13.45 -35.63
CA GLY A 371 -12.27 -12.60 -34.46
C GLY A 371 -11.71 -13.27 -33.21
N ASN A 372 -11.15 -14.48 -33.31
CA ASN A 372 -10.51 -15.14 -32.17
C ASN A 372 -9.08 -14.63 -31.99
N THR A 373 -8.80 -14.07 -30.82
CA THR A 373 -7.45 -13.62 -30.45
C THR A 373 -6.68 -14.73 -29.75
N TYR A 374 -5.50 -15.07 -30.26
CA TYR A 374 -4.58 -16.03 -29.68
C TYR A 374 -3.16 -15.46 -29.55
N ILE A 375 -2.40 -16.04 -28.62
CA ILE A 375 -1.03 -15.64 -28.36
C ILE A 375 -0.09 -16.14 -29.48
N ARG A 376 0.80 -15.27 -29.93
CA ARG A 376 1.82 -15.55 -30.96
C ARG A 376 3.19 -15.87 -30.34
N SER A 377 3.58 -15.12 -29.31
CA SER A 377 4.85 -15.27 -28.60
C SER A 377 4.76 -14.64 -27.20
N GLY A 378 5.67 -15.00 -26.29
CA GLY A 378 5.66 -14.53 -24.90
C GLY A 378 4.56 -15.19 -24.06
N TYR A 379 3.90 -14.45 -23.17
CA TYR A 379 2.91 -14.99 -22.22
C TYR A 379 1.53 -14.33 -22.30
N ASN A 380 0.51 -15.13 -21.96
CA ASN A 380 -0.79 -14.62 -21.53
C ASN A 380 -0.67 -13.99 -20.14
N LYS A 381 -1.55 -13.05 -19.82
CA LYS A 381 -1.58 -12.38 -18.51
C LYS A 381 -2.66 -12.97 -17.64
N ARG A 382 -2.32 -13.28 -16.39
CA ARG A 382 -3.28 -13.55 -15.32
C ARG A 382 -2.77 -12.84 -14.07
N TYR A 383 -3.15 -11.58 -13.94
CA TYR A 383 -2.72 -10.72 -12.82
C TYR A 383 -3.85 -10.63 -11.80
N ARG A 384 -3.60 -11.13 -10.61
CA ARG A 384 -4.51 -11.08 -9.48
C ARG A 384 -3.83 -10.33 -8.36
N TYR A 385 -4.56 -9.42 -7.72
CA TYR A 385 -4.04 -8.71 -6.57
C TYR A 385 -4.07 -9.57 -5.32
N ASP A 386 -3.02 -9.43 -4.51
CA ASP A 386 -2.98 -9.97 -3.17
C ASP A 386 -3.58 -8.94 -2.21
N ASP A 387 -4.83 -9.16 -1.80
CA ASP A 387 -5.58 -8.24 -0.94
C ASP A 387 -4.86 -7.94 0.39
N ARG A 388 -3.99 -8.85 0.85
CA ARG A 388 -3.16 -8.63 2.05
C ARG A 388 -2.25 -7.42 1.89
N LEU A 389 -1.83 -7.07 0.66
CA LEU A 389 -0.92 -5.96 0.40
C LEU A 389 -1.50 -4.56 0.70
N MET A 390 -2.80 -4.48 1.00
CA MET A 390 -3.45 -3.28 1.53
C MET A 390 -3.04 -2.99 2.98
N LEU A 391 -2.67 -4.02 3.75
CA LEU A 391 -2.37 -3.91 5.18
C LEU A 391 -0.93 -4.36 5.50
N LEU A 392 -0.45 -5.37 4.78
CA LEU A 392 0.90 -5.88 4.81
C LEU A 392 1.72 -5.26 3.68
N SER A 393 2.98 -4.92 3.92
CA SER A 393 3.90 -4.52 2.84
C SER A 393 5.21 -5.25 3.04
N PRO A 394 5.91 -5.66 1.96
CA PRO A 394 7.25 -6.19 2.11
C PRO A 394 8.14 -5.22 2.90
N PRO A 395 9.10 -5.71 3.72
CA PRO A 395 9.94 -4.84 4.54
C PRO A 395 10.69 -3.81 3.70
N ALA A 396 10.67 -2.53 4.09
CA ALA A 396 11.30 -1.44 3.36
C ALA A 396 10.88 -1.29 1.88
N PHE A 397 9.72 -1.82 1.48
CA PHE A 397 9.21 -1.65 0.12
C PHE A 397 8.98 -0.16 -0.21
N PRO A 398 9.24 0.29 -1.45
CA PRO A 398 9.10 1.69 -1.81
C PRO A 398 7.70 2.27 -1.52
N GLY A 399 7.70 3.39 -0.83
CA GLY A 399 6.50 4.18 -0.55
C GLY A 399 6.13 5.11 -1.71
N THR A 400 4.87 5.51 -1.78
CA THR A 400 4.29 6.50 -2.71
C THR A 400 4.71 7.95 -2.41
N GLY A 401 5.64 8.15 -1.48
CA GLY A 401 6.04 9.47 -0.98
C GLY A 401 5.06 10.10 0.01
N GLY A 402 3.77 9.72 0.00
CA GLY A 402 2.76 10.25 0.92
C GLY A 402 2.50 9.38 2.16
N PHE A 403 1.93 10.00 3.20
CA PHE A 403 1.41 9.32 4.38
C PHE A 403 -0.07 8.93 4.21
N GLU A 404 -0.50 7.95 4.98
CA GLU A 404 -1.91 7.58 5.16
C GLU A 404 -2.24 7.43 6.66
N ILE A 405 -3.47 7.75 7.04
CA ILE A 405 -3.96 7.56 8.41
C ILE A 405 -4.32 6.09 8.58
N VAL A 406 -3.64 5.43 9.52
CA VAL A 406 -3.83 4.00 9.82
C VAL A 406 -4.72 3.80 11.04
N SER A 407 -4.68 4.72 12.00
CA SER A 407 -5.57 4.69 13.15
C SER A 407 -5.99 6.10 13.58
N TRP A 408 -7.21 6.17 14.11
CA TRP A 408 -7.79 7.35 14.74
C TRP A 408 -8.33 6.96 16.11
N PHE A 409 -7.80 7.59 17.16
CA PHE A 409 -8.18 7.37 18.54
C PHE A 409 -8.62 8.69 19.16
N GLU A 410 -9.82 8.73 19.72
CA GLU A 410 -10.46 9.93 20.28
C GLU A 410 -11.11 9.68 21.64
#